data_AF-A0A3V2YI83-F1
#
_entry.id   AF-A0A3V2YI83-F1
#
_cell.length_a   1.000
_cell.length_b   1.000
_cell.length_c   1.000
_cell.angle_alpha   90.00
_cell.angle_beta   90.00
_cell.angle_gamma   90.00
#
_symmetry.space_group_name_H-M   'P 1'
#
loop_
_entity.id
_entity.type
_entity.pdbx_description
1 polymer ?
#
loop_
_entity_poly.entity_id
_entity_poly.type
_entity_poly.pdbx_seq_one_letter_code
_entity_poly.pdbx_strand_id
1 'polypeptide(L)'
;ELLGAIAVAAYSYMALVPLIQPPIMKALTSETERKIRMVQLRTVSKREKILFPVVLLMLVALLLPDAAPLLGMFCFGNLMRESGVVERLSDTVQNGLINIVTI
;
A
#
# COMPACT_ATOMS: atom_id res chain seq x y z
N GLU A 1 -5.06 23.39 -10.55
CA GLU A 1 -5.18 23.42 -12.02
C GLU A 1 -4.71 22.13 -12.70
N LEU A 2 -3.59 21.53 -12.31
CA LEU A 2 -3.10 20.28 -12.94
C LEU A 2 -3.74 18.96 -12.43
N LEU A 3 -4.55 19.02 -11.37
CA LEU A 3 -5.04 17.82 -10.68
C LEU A 3 -5.85 16.88 -11.59
N GLY A 4 -6.71 17.42 -12.46
CA GLY A 4 -7.53 16.60 -13.37
C GLY A 4 -6.69 15.81 -14.37
N ALA A 5 -5.74 16.47 -15.02
CA ALA A 5 -4.83 15.81 -15.96
C ALA A 5 -3.94 14.77 -15.26
N ILE A 6 -3.42 15.08 -14.07
CA ILE A 6 -2.60 14.15 -13.28
C ILE A 6 -3.42 12.92 -12.87
N ALA A 7 -4.65 13.10 -12.40
CA ALA A 7 -5.50 11.99 -11.97
C ALA A 7 -5.84 11.05 -13.14
N VAL A 8 -6.24 11.60 -14.29
CA VAL A 8 -6.55 10.81 -15.50
C VAL A 8 -5.31 10.04 -15.97
N ALA A 9 -4.15 10.69 -16.03
CA ALA A 9 -2.90 10.05 -16.40
C ALA A 9 -2.48 8.96 -15.41
N ALA A 10 -2.61 9.21 -14.10
CA ALA A 10 -2.26 8.25 -13.06
C ALA A 10 -3.08 6.96 -13.17
N TYR A 11 -4.42 7.05 -13.20
CA TYR A 11 -5.26 5.85 -13.31
C TYR A 11 -5.09 5.14 -14.65
N SER A 12 -4.92 5.88 -15.75
CA SER A 12 -4.65 5.29 -17.07
C SER A 12 -3.33 4.53 -17.10
N TYR A 13 -2.25 5.11 -16.55
CA TYR A 13 -0.95 4.45 -16.52
C TYR A 13 -0.87 3.30 -15.51
N MET A 14 -1.59 3.37 -14.38
CA MET A 14 -1.74 2.24 -13.46
C MET A 14 -2.39 1.03 -14.15
N ALA A 15 -3.40 1.25 -14.99
CA ALA A 15 -4.03 0.18 -15.77
C ALA A 15 -3.12 -0.40 -16.87
N LEU A 16 -2.17 0.38 -17.38
CA LEU A 16 -1.20 -0.03 -18.40
C LEU A 16 0.02 -0.78 -17.83
N VAL A 17 0.13 -0.92 -16.50
CA VAL A 17 1.24 -1.66 -15.86
C VAL A 17 1.46 -3.06 -16.46
N PRO A 18 0.43 -3.89 -16.73
CA PRO A 18 0.63 -5.21 -17.35
C PRO A 18 1.19 -5.17 -18.77
N LEU A 19 1.04 -4.06 -19.49
CA LEU A 19 1.58 -3.87 -20.84
C LEU A 19 3.02 -3.31 -20.77
N ILE A 20 3.29 -2.42 -19.82
CA ILE A 20 4.58 -1.73 -19.69
C ILE A 20 5.61 -2.57 -18.92
N GLN A 21 5.20 -3.24 -17.84
CA GLN A 21 6.11 -3.93 -16.91
C GLN A 21 6.81 -5.16 -17.55
N PRO A 22 6.14 -6.06 -18.31
CA PRO A 22 6.80 -7.24 -18.86
C PRO A 22 7.90 -6.94 -19.90
N PRO A 23 7.73 -5.99 -20.85
CA PRO A 23 8.81 -5.60 -21.75
C PRO A 23 10.05 -5.06 -21.02
N ILE A 24 9.87 -4.22 -19.99
CA ILE A 24 10.98 -3.69 -19.18
C ILE A 24 11.71 -4.83 -18.48
N MET A 25 10.98 -5.76 -17.86
CA MET A 25 11.59 -6.95 -17.27
C MET A 25 12.36 -7.76 -18.32
N LYS A 26 11.78 -7.95 -19.52
CA LYS A 26 12.42 -8.66 -20.62
C LYS A 26 13.73 -8.02 -21.08
N ALA A 27 13.79 -6.69 -21.08
CA ALA A 27 14.94 -5.91 -21.52
C ALA A 27 16.07 -5.82 -20.49
N LEU A 28 15.75 -5.76 -19.19
CA LEU A 28 16.75 -5.47 -18.14
C LEU A 28 17.21 -6.69 -17.34
N THR A 29 16.39 -7.74 -17.22
CA THR A 29 16.76 -8.93 -16.41
C THR A 29 17.23 -10.07 -17.30
N SER A 30 18.15 -10.89 -16.81
CA SER A 30 18.62 -12.09 -17.50
C SER A 30 17.75 -13.32 -17.19
N GLU A 31 17.84 -14.38 -18.00
CA GLU A 31 17.09 -15.61 -17.75
C GLU A 31 17.50 -16.32 -16.46
N THR A 32 18.76 -16.20 -16.05
CA THR A 32 19.30 -16.81 -14.83
C THR A 32 18.70 -16.16 -13.59
N GLU A 33 18.62 -14.82 -13.55
CA GLU A 33 17.97 -14.06 -12.48
C GLU A 33 16.48 -14.40 -12.34
N ARG A 34 15.76 -14.55 -13.46
CA ARG A 34 14.33 -14.91 -13.46
C ARG A 34 14.05 -16.31 -12.93
N LYS A 35 15.06 -17.19 -12.88
CA LYS A 35 14.94 -18.58 -12.41
C LYS A 35 15.37 -18.74 -10.94
N ILE A 36 15.77 -17.66 -10.26
CA ILE A 36 16.11 -17.68 -8.83
C ILE A 36 14.89 -18.15 -8.02
N ARG A 37 15.11 -19.12 -7.13
CA ARG A 37 14.07 -19.66 -6.25
C ARG A 37 13.84 -18.69 -5.09
N MET A 38 12.63 -18.17 -4.98
CA MET A 38 12.22 -17.37 -3.83
C MET A 38 11.99 -18.29 -2.63
N VAL A 39 12.60 -17.94 -1.49
CA VAL A 39 12.33 -18.59 -0.21
C VAL A 39 10.92 -18.26 0.25
N GLN A 40 10.32 -19.17 1.02
CA GLN A 40 9.03 -18.91 1.62
C GLN A 40 9.12 -17.74 2.60
N LEU A 41 8.06 -16.94 2.66
CA LEU A 41 7.97 -15.82 3.57
C LEU A 41 8.05 -16.32 5.03
N ARG A 42 8.71 -15.54 5.89
CA ARG A 42 8.75 -15.81 7.33
C ARG A 42 7.34 -15.75 7.93
N THR A 43 7.09 -16.54 8.97
CA THR A 43 5.87 -16.40 9.76
C THR A 43 5.92 -15.10 10.56
N VAL A 44 5.03 -14.17 10.25
CA VAL A 44 4.91 -12.90 10.96
C VAL A 44 3.90 -13.06 12.10
N SER A 45 4.30 -12.71 13.32
CA SER A 45 3.41 -12.82 14.48
C SER A 45 2.29 -11.78 14.42
N LYS A 46 1.12 -12.08 15.02
CA LYS A 46 0.00 -11.10 15.11
C LYS A 46 0.43 -9.80 15.79
N ARG A 47 1.27 -9.89 16.82
CA ARG A 47 1.80 -8.71 17.54
C ARG A 47 2.68 -7.85 16.64
N GLU A 48 3.50 -8.47 15.80
CA GLU A 48 4.37 -7.75 14.85
C GLU A 48 3.55 -6.98 13.82
N LYS A 49 2.48 -7.58 13.28
CA LYS A 49 1.58 -6.88 12.35
C LYS A 49 0.87 -5.68 12.98
N ILE A 50 0.46 -5.80 14.24
CA ILE A 50 -0.18 -4.70 14.99
C ILE A 50 0.81 -3.58 15.33
N LEU A 51 2.05 -3.93 15.71
CA LEU A 51 3.07 -2.94 16.09
C LEU A 51 3.67 -2.22 14.87
N PHE A 52 3.71 -2.87 13.71
CA PHE A 52 4.26 -2.30 12.48
C PHE A 52 3.73 -0.88 12.16
N PRO A 53 2.40 -0.64 12.04
CA PRO A 53 1.89 0.70 11.73
C PRO A 53 2.19 1.73 12.83
N VAL A 54 2.26 1.32 14.10
CA VAL A 54 2.58 2.21 15.23
C VAL A 54 4.04 2.66 15.16
N VAL A 55 4.96 1.72 14.96
CA VAL A 55 6.39 2.01 14.82
C VAL A 55 6.64 2.85 13.57
N LEU A 56 5.98 2.54 12.45
CA LEU A 56 6.08 3.30 11.22
C LEU A 56 5.61 4.75 11.42
N LEU A 57 4.47 4.95 12.08
CA LEU A 57 3.95 6.29 12.36
C LEU A 57 4.89 7.11 13.24
N MET A 58 5.43 6.51 14.30
CA MET A 58 6.42 7.18 15.17
C MET A 58 7.67 7.57 14.39
N LEU A 59 8.17 6.71 13.50
CA LEU A 59 9.34 6.98 12.68
C LEU A 59 9.07 8.14 11.70
N VAL A 60 7.90 8.16 11.06
CA VAL A 60 7.47 9.25 10.17
C VAL A 60 7.32 10.56 10.93
N ALA A 61 6.68 10.55 12.09
CA ALA A 61 6.49 11.75 12.90
C ALA A 61 7.82 12.39 13.33
N LEU A 62 8.85 11.58 13.57
CA LEU A 62 10.18 12.05 13.97
C LEU A 62 11.05 12.50 12.78
N LEU A 63 11.01 11.79 11.64
CA LEU A 63 11.92 12.03 10.51
C LEU A 63 11.31 12.90 9.40
N LEU A 64 10.01 12.79 9.14
CA LEU A 64 9.33 13.48 8.05
C LEU A 64 7.87 13.81 8.43
N PRO A 65 7.65 14.85 9.26
CA PRO A 65 6.32 15.20 9.74
C PRO A 65 5.37 15.62 8.62
N ASP A 66 5.87 16.13 7.49
CA ASP A 66 5.05 16.50 6.33
C ASP A 66 4.33 15.30 5.69
N ALA A 67 4.87 14.08 5.84
CA ALA A 67 4.23 12.85 5.39
C ALA A 67 3.26 12.24 6.44
N ALA A 68 3.25 12.77 7.66
CA ALA A 68 2.42 12.28 8.76
C ALA A 68 0.91 12.26 8.45
N PRO A 69 0.27 13.25 7.80
CA PRO A 69 -1.17 13.16 7.51
C PRO A 69 -1.50 12.00 6.56
N LEU A 70 -0.66 11.75 5.55
CA LEU A 70 -0.87 10.65 4.59
C LEU A 70 -0.61 9.29 5.24
N LEU A 71 0.58 9.14 5.85
CA LEU A 71 1.00 7.86 6.45
C LEU A 71 0.24 7.56 7.73
N GLY A 72 -0.21 8.57 8.48
CA GLY A 72 -1.06 8.41 9.65
C GLY A 72 -2.42 7.83 9.31
N MET A 73 -3.11 8.37 8.30
CA MET A 73 -4.40 7.82 7.85
C MET A 73 -4.24 6.42 7.26
N PHE A 74 -3.15 6.16 6.54
CA PHE A 74 -2.79 4.83 6.06
C PHE A 74 -2.56 3.83 7.22
N CYS A 75 -1.74 4.19 8.20
CA CYS A 75 -1.43 3.35 9.36
C CYS A 75 -2.66 3.11 10.25
N PHE A 76 -3.58 4.09 10.34
CA PHE A 76 -4.84 3.93 11.04
C PHE A 76 -5.73 2.88 10.37
N GLY A 77 -5.88 2.92 9.04
CA GLY A 77 -6.56 1.87 8.27
C GLY A 77 -5.94 0.49 8.48
N ASN A 78 -4.61 0.42 8.49
CA ASN A 78 -3.86 -0.82 8.73
C ASN A 78 -4.11 -1.37 10.16
N LEU A 79 -4.06 -0.52 11.18
CA LEU A 79 -4.30 -0.90 12.57
C LEU A 79 -5.75 -1.39 12.78
N MET A 80 -6.74 -0.77 12.15
CA MET A 80 -8.13 -1.25 12.23
C MET A 80 -8.26 -2.68 11.67
N ARG A 81 -7.59 -2.96 10.54
CA ARG A 81 -7.57 -4.30 9.93
C ARG A 81 -6.84 -5.33 10.79
N GLU A 82 -5.66 -4.99 11.31
CA GLU A 82 -4.80 -5.94 12.03
C GLU A 82 -5.16 -6.12 13.52
N SER A 83 -5.82 -5.15 14.14
CA SER A 83 -6.25 -5.23 15.55
C SER A 83 -7.32 -6.31 15.77
N GLY A 84 -8.22 -6.51 14.82
CA GLY A 84 -9.28 -7.52 14.87
C GLY A 84 -10.35 -7.29 15.95
N VAL A 85 -10.34 -6.13 16.62
CA VAL A 85 -11.35 -5.75 17.63
C VAL A 85 -12.37 -4.74 17.10
N VAL A 86 -12.10 -4.16 15.92
CA VAL A 86 -12.93 -3.15 15.26
C VAL A 86 -13.38 -3.62 13.88
N GLU A 87 -13.81 -4.87 13.76
CA GLU A 87 -14.21 -5.51 12.49
C GLU A 87 -15.26 -4.71 11.72
N ARG A 88 -16.34 -4.28 12.39
CA ARG A 88 -17.38 -3.44 11.79
C ARG A 88 -16.85 -2.12 11.23
N LEU A 89 -15.89 -1.50 11.92
CA LEU A 89 -15.29 -0.24 11.44
C LEU A 89 -14.36 -0.51 10.25
N SER A 90 -13.53 -1.55 10.33
CA SER A 90 -12.66 -1.96 9.22
C SER A 90 -13.47 -2.25 7.95
N ASP A 91 -14.56 -3.01 8.06
CA ASP A 91 -15.43 -3.35 6.94
C ASP A 91 -16.16 -2.13 6.38
N THR A 92 -16.65 -1.25 7.27
CA THR A 92 -17.30 0.00 6.85
C THR A 92 -16.31 0.89 6.11
N VAL A 93 -15.06 1.00 6.59
CA VAL A 93 -14.02 1.80 5.95
C VAL A 93 -13.67 1.25 4.57
N GLN A 94 -13.41 -0.06 4.46
CA GLN A 94 -12.99 -0.68 3.19
C GLN A 94 -14.09 -0.73 2.13
N ASN A 95 -15.36 -0.78 2.54
CA ASN A 95 -16.49 -0.90 1.63
C ASN A 95 -17.32 0.39 1.59
N GLY A 96 -18.16 0.61 2.61
CA GLY A 96 -19.16 1.68 2.59
C GLY A 96 -18.56 3.07 2.46
N LEU A 97 -17.56 3.39 3.29
CA LEU A 97 -16.95 4.72 3.33
C LEU A 97 -16.13 5.00 2.06
N ILE A 98 -15.28 4.07 1.63
CA ILE A 98 -14.48 4.26 0.41
C ILE A 98 -15.38 4.40 -0.81
N ASN A 99 -16.46 3.62 -0.93
CA ASN A 99 -17.39 3.75 -2.05
C ASN A 99 -18.11 5.12 -2.05
N ILE A 100 -18.43 5.67 -0.88
CA ILE A 100 -19.04 7.00 -0.78
C ILE A 100 -18.04 8.11 -1.13
N VAL A 101 -16.81 8.04 -0.61
CA VAL A 101 -15.78 9.09 -0.81
C VAL A 101 -15.16 9.05 -2.21
N THR A 102 -15.22 7.91 -2.90
CA THR A 102 -14.67 7.74 -4.26
C THR A 102 -15.57 8.38 -5.33
N ILE A 103 -16.88 8.47 -5.09
CA ILE A 103 -17.87 9.08 -5.99
C ILE A 103 -17.83 10.60 -5.84
#